data_AF-A0A841N0Y2-F1
#
_entry.id   AF-A0A841N0Y2-F1
#
_cell.length_a   1.000
_cell.length_b   1.000
_cell.length_c   1.000
_cell.angle_alpha   90.00
_cell.angle_beta   90.00
_cell.angle_gamma   90.00
#
_symmetry.space_group_name_H-M   'P 1'
#
loop_
_entity.id
_entity.type
_entity.pdbx_description
1 polymer ?
#
loop_
_entity_poly.entity_id
_entity_poly.type
_entity_poly.pdbx_seq_one_letter_code
_entity_poly.pdbx_strand_id
1 'polypeptide(L)'
;MEAQFNFQIKQRKDKRGWENIEVYYRIHCDRTTAIRYARKLSKIFKSEIRLTEGAEPLKTSGTYIYENTQPLKIKHYGKLVQ
;
A
#
# COMPACT_ATOMS: atom_id res chain seq x y z
N MET A 1 8.99 2.53 17.93
CA MET A 1 8.91 4.00 17.94
C MET A 1 7.68 4.39 17.14
N GLU A 2 6.84 5.26 17.68
CA GLU A 2 5.68 5.78 16.95
C GLU A 2 6.10 6.91 16.02
N ALA A 3 5.47 6.99 14.86
CA ALA A 3 5.68 8.04 13.87
C ALA A 3 4.35 8.40 13.20
N GLN A 4 4.29 9.57 12.58
CA GLN A 4 3.16 9.93 11.72
C GLN A 4 3.26 9.12 10.41
N PHE A 5 2.18 8.45 10.06
CA PHE A 5 2.01 7.78 8.78
C PHE A 5 0.86 8.39 7.99
N ASN A 6 1.05 8.50 6.68
CA ASN A 6 0.12 9.10 5.75
C ASN A 6 -0.28 8.07 4.70
N PHE A 7 -1.56 8.03 4.36
CA PHE A 7 -2.15 7.04 3.47
C PHE A 7 -2.75 7.77 2.28
N GLN A 8 -2.19 7.54 1.11
CA GLN A 8 -2.77 7.94 -0.17
C GLN A 8 -3.38 6.69 -0.81
N ILE A 9 -4.57 6.82 -1.40
CA ILE A 9 -5.31 5.70 -2.00
C ILE A 9 -5.47 5.99 -3.48
N LYS A 10 -5.02 5.06 -4.33
CA LYS A 10 -5.11 5.20 -5.78
C LYS A 10 -5.80 3.99 -6.40
N GLN A 11 -6.91 4.24 -7.09
CA GLN A 11 -7.56 3.20 -7.89
C GLN A 11 -6.71 2.89 -9.12
N ARG A 12 -6.75 1.64 -9.58
CA ARG A 12 -5.97 1.19 -10.75
C ARG A 12 -6.25 1.98 -12.04
N LYS A 13 -7.47 2.52 -12.18
CA LYS A 13 -7.87 3.34 -13.35
C LYS A 13 -7.43 4.81 -13.25
N ASP A 14 -6.99 5.27 -12.08
CA ASP A 14 -6.53 6.64 -11.88
C ASP A 14 -5.15 6.81 -12.50
N LYS A 15 -5.03 7.74 -13.45
CA LYS A 15 -3.79 8.01 -14.18
C LYS A 15 -2.95 9.12 -13.54
N ARG A 16 -3.47 9.83 -12.54
CA ARG A 16 -2.72 10.89 -11.86
C ARG A 16 -1.46 10.34 -11.19
N GLY A 17 -0.37 11.09 -11.22
CA GLY A 17 0.82 10.76 -10.44
C GLY A 17 0.55 10.85 -8.94
N TRP A 18 1.36 10.18 -8.12
CA TRP A 18 1.13 10.10 -6.67
C TRP A 18 1.25 11.45 -5.95
N GLU A 19 1.98 12.39 -6.53
CA GLU A 19 2.05 13.79 -6.11
C GLU A 19 0.72 14.54 -6.26
N ASN A 20 -0.17 14.03 -7.11
CA ASN A 20 -1.50 14.58 -7.39
C ASN A 20 -2.64 13.78 -6.72
N ILE A 21 -2.30 12.79 -5.88
CA ILE A 21 -3.26 12.05 -5.06
C ILE A 21 -3.27 12.66 -3.66
N GLU A 22 -4.44 12.96 -3.12
CA GLU A 22 -4.54 13.52 -1.79
C GLU A 22 -4.20 12.48 -0.71
N VAL A 23 -3.69 12.98 0.43
CA VAL A 23 -3.54 12.16 1.63
C VAL A 23 -4.91 11.97 2.23
N TYR A 24 -5.45 10.75 2.12
CA TYR A 24 -6.77 10.40 2.59
C TYR A 24 -6.83 10.27 4.11
N TYR A 25 -5.77 9.74 4.73
CA TYR A 25 -5.75 9.46 6.16
C TYR A 25 -4.36 9.64 6.76
N ARG A 26 -4.32 10.08 8.02
CA ARG A 26 -3.10 10.26 8.81
C ARG A 26 -3.26 9.65 10.19
N ILE A 27 -2.22 9.02 10.72
CA ILE A 27 -2.25 8.39 12.04
C ILE A 27 -0.85 8.34 12.64
N HIS A 28 -0.75 8.51 13.96
CA HIS A 28 0.46 8.22 14.73
C HIS A 28 0.39 6.80 15.26
N CYS A 29 1.31 5.94 14.83
CA CYS A 29 1.41 4.57 15.33
C CYS A 29 2.81 4.00 15.03
N ASP A 30 3.09 2.79 15.49
CA ASP A 30 4.27 2.07 15.05
C ASP A 30 4.15 1.62 13.57
N ARG A 31 5.30 1.42 12.93
CA ARG A 31 5.39 1.05 11.51
C ARG A 31 4.65 -0.24 11.17
N THR A 32 4.66 -1.24 12.06
CA THR A 32 4.01 -2.53 11.83
C THR A 32 2.50 -2.35 11.78
N THR A 33 1.94 -1.56 12.69
CA THR A 33 0.53 -1.18 12.70
C THR A 33 0.13 -0.41 11.45
N ALA A 34 0.94 0.56 11.02
CA ALA A 34 0.70 1.33 9.79
C ALA A 34 0.63 0.43 8.54
N ILE A 35 1.58 -0.50 8.39
CA ILE A 35 1.61 -1.49 7.30
C ILE A 35 0.36 -2.37 7.34
N ARG A 36 -0.03 -2.85 8.53
CA ARG A 36 -1.23 -3.67 8.70
C ARG A 36 -2.49 -2.94 8.23
N TYR A 37 -2.61 -1.65 8.56
CA TYR A 37 -3.72 -0.82 8.08
C TYR A 37 -3.67 -0.60 6.57
N ALA A 38 -2.49 -0.32 5.99
CA ALA A 38 -2.36 -0.15 4.54
C ALA A 38 -2.80 -1.41 3.78
N ARG A 39 -2.41 -2.60 4.25
CA ARG A 39 -2.85 -3.89 3.68
C ARG A 39 -4.37 -4.08 3.77
N LYS A 40 -4.96 -3.75 4.92
CA LYS A 40 -6.43 -3.83 5.11
C LYS A 40 -7.17 -2.87 4.18
N LEU A 41 -6.71 -1.61 4.08
CA LEU A 41 -7.28 -0.59 3.18
C LEU A 41 -7.17 -1.02 1.72
N SER A 42 -6.01 -1.55 1.31
CA SER A 42 -5.82 -2.04 -0.06
C SER A 42 -6.84 -3.12 -0.43
N LYS A 43 -7.12 -4.07 0.47
CA LYS A 43 -8.14 -5.12 0.26
C LYS A 43 -9.56 -4.56 0.18
N ILE A 44 -9.93 -3.67 1.11
CA ILE A 44 -11.28 -3.09 1.19
C ILE A 44 -11.57 -2.28 -0.07
N PHE A 45 -10.65 -1.41 -0.47
CA PHE A 45 -10.84 -0.48 -1.58
C PHE A 45 -10.38 -1.03 -2.93
N LYS A 46 -9.83 -2.25 -2.98
CA LYS A 46 -9.24 -2.87 -4.19
C LYS A 46 -8.31 -1.90 -4.92
N SER A 47 -7.50 -1.18 -4.14
CA SER A 47 -6.73 -0.02 -4.58
C SER A 47 -5.28 -0.15 -4.10
N GLU A 48 -4.39 0.52 -4.82
CA GLU A 48 -3.00 0.67 -4.38
C GLU A 48 -2.94 1.73 -3.29
N ILE A 49 -2.14 1.46 -2.26
CA ILE A 49 -1.93 2.37 -1.13
C ILE A 49 -0.48 2.81 -1.14
N ARG A 50 -0.24 4.12 -1.14
CA ARG A 50 1.08 4.68 -0.83
C ARG A 50 1.08 5.11 0.63
N LEU A 51 2.00 4.50 1.38
CA LEU A 51 2.25 4.79 2.79
C LEU A 51 3.54 5.61 2.90
N THR A 52 3.48 6.78 3.51
CA THR A 52 4.67 7.63 3.77
C THR A 52 4.78 7.98 5.25
N GLU A 53 6.00 8.07 5.76
CA GLU A 53 6.31 8.39 7.15
C GLU A 53 6.71 9.87 7.26
N GLY A 54 6.29 10.54 8.33
CA GLY A 54 6.65 11.94 8.62
C GLY A 54 5.62 12.98 8.16
N ALA A 55 5.98 14.26 8.32
CA ALA A 55 5.07 15.39 8.12
C ALA A 55 4.92 15.84 6.65
N GLU A 56 5.86 15.48 5.77
CA GLU A 56 5.90 15.91 4.37
C GLU A 56 5.64 14.76 3.37
N PRO A 57 4.43 14.18 3.35
CA PRO A 57 4.14 12.94 2.62
C PRO A 57 4.40 13.00 1.11
N LEU A 58 4.35 14.18 0.48
CA LEU A 58 4.57 14.35 -0.95
C LEU A 58 6.06 14.47 -1.32
N LYS A 59 6.92 14.80 -0.37
CA LYS A 59 8.38 14.91 -0.56
C LYS A 59 9.15 13.67 -0.11
N THR A 60 8.47 12.73 0.54
CA THR A 60 9.08 11.50 1.09
C THR A 60 8.80 10.29 0.20
N SER A 61 9.79 9.40 0.07
CA SER A 61 9.63 8.10 -0.57
C SER A 61 8.55 7.26 0.12
N GLY A 62 7.63 6.69 -0.66
CA GLY A 62 6.53 5.88 -0.14
C GLY A 62 6.78 4.37 -0.21
N THR A 63 6.13 3.64 0.68
CA THR A 63 5.92 2.19 0.55
C THR A 63 4.60 1.96 -0.19
N TYR A 64 4.65 1.19 -1.28
CA TYR A 64 3.49 0.92 -2.13
C TYR A 64 2.95 -0.48 -1.85
N ILE A 65 1.66 -0.57 -1.54
CA ILE A 65 1.00 -1.81 -1.13
C ILE A 65 -0.23 -2.00 -1.99
N TYR A 66 -0.25 -3.12 -2.72
CA TYR A 66 -1.43 -3.61 -3.44
C TYR A 66 -1.66 -5.08 -3.07
N GLU A 67 -2.68 -5.32 -2.27
CA GLU A 67 -3.11 -6.67 -1.91
C GLU A 67 -4.06 -7.20 -2.99
N ASN A 68 -3.54 -8.07 -3.85
CA ASN A 68 -4.38 -8.78 -4.81
C ASN A 68 -5.30 -9.74 -4.05
N THR A 69 -6.62 -9.54 -4.14
CA THR A 69 -7.61 -10.44 -3.53
C THR A 69 -7.75 -11.76 -4.30
N GLN A 70 -7.06 -11.92 -5.43
CA GLN A 70 -7.04 -13.21 -6.11
C GLN A 70 -6.26 -14.21 -5.25
N PRO A 71 -6.82 -15.41 -5.00
CA PRO A 71 -6.06 -16.48 -4.36
C PRO A 71 -4.76 -16.68 -5.14
N LEU A 72 -3.66 -16.88 -4.42
CA LEU A 72 -2.38 -17.26 -5.02
C LEU A 72 -2.65 -18.45 -5.94
N LYS A 73 -2.60 -18.24 -7.26
CA LYS A 73 -2.57 -19.35 -8.20
C LYS A 73 -1.26 -20.07 -7.93
N ILE A 74 -1.34 -21.26 -7.34
CA ILE A 74 -0.19 -22.14 -7.20
C ILE A 74 0.33 -22.36 -8.62
N LYS A 75 1.45 -21.70 -8.95
CA LYS A 75 2.18 -22.00 -10.18
C LYS A 75 2.84 -23.34 -9.91
N HIS A 76 2.34 -24.40 -10.53
CA HIS A 76 3.10 -25.64 -10.65
C HIS A 76 4.31 -25.34 -11.55
N TYR A 77 5.38 -24.82 -10.96
CA TYR A 77 6.68 -24.85 -11.60
C TYR A 77 7.01 -26.34 -11.78
N GLY A 78 7.10 -26.76 -13.05
CA GLY A 78 6.97 -28.14 -13.49
C GLY A 78 7.77 -29.16 -12.68
N LYS A 79 7.20 -30.35 -12.53
CA LYS A 79 7.92 -31.57 -12.14
C LYS A 79 9.22 -31.64 -12.93
N LEU A 80 10.36 -31.63 -12.24
CA LEU A 80 11.61 -32.15 -12.81
C LEU A 80 11.34 -33.61 -13.18
N VAL A 81 11.38 -33.89 -14.48
CA VAL A 81 11.32 -35.24 -15.03
C VAL A 81 12.65 -35.92 -14.66
N GLN A 82 12.58 -37.06 -13.98
CA GLN A 82 13.72 -37.94 -13.75
C GLN A 82 14.06 -38.72 -15.02
#